data_AF-A0A943FT21-F1
#
_entry.id   AF-A0A943FT21-F1
#
_cell.length_a   1.000
_cell.length_b   1.000
_cell.length_c   1.000
_cell.angle_alpha   90.00
_cell.angle_beta   90.00
_cell.angle_gamma   90.00
#
_symmetry.space_group_name_H-M   'P 1'
#
loop_
_entity.id
_entity.type
_entity.pdbx_description
1 polymer ?
#
loop_
_entity_poly.entity_id
_entity_poly.type
_entity_poly.pdbx_seq_one_letter_code
_entity_poly.pdbx_strand_id
1 'polypeptide(L)'
;MINYDVVDTRIHHVYNGLKVQVNCTSELNNQQAFFMNKLKSSDTYKNMDILDIYKKEYERIDKITEEHVKRGVRDIQKVFTNLGLGQDYIELAKSAHELHDVARRVQFMKTGTVVDADSYDQQVIASRGLESGVDPKITSHAAHGAYLLDNFLFSNLHIEEKYREIISTAVRYHSNHVLPVELGKAVSENLFDGLCLDEALKKGKYKDLLRLYTQTVRSVDNFDLNNKVLLGAIPLVRERFGLDVLKKDSIKTFANLWGVSEKRLREYNKIEEGKELEAGQIILIPTEDVPLEKFVIPKDYIEMLKNNTFPAKVSDLQKRKDYTFLTAQVWRLSLLRNIEFKSLLKIVKDENMLEKILDSYPKKYQEIMQEAFKYAEEEIVCFGLENEKSKIYTKK
;
A
#
# COMPACT_ATOMS: atom_id res chain seq x y z
N MET A 1 -2.05 28.41 -12.07
CA MET A 1 -1.88 28.20 -10.62
C MET A 1 -3.19 27.63 -10.11
N ILE A 2 -3.31 26.29 -10.03
CA ILE A 2 -4.53 25.63 -9.55
C ILE A 2 -4.52 25.74 -8.03
N ASN A 3 -5.59 26.28 -7.46
CA ASN A 3 -5.67 26.56 -6.03
C ASN A 3 -5.82 25.23 -5.26
N TYR A 4 -4.74 24.76 -4.61
CA TYR A 4 -4.73 23.52 -3.84
C TYR A 4 -5.80 23.49 -2.74
N ASP A 5 -6.22 24.65 -2.25
CA ASP A 5 -7.25 24.83 -1.22
C ASP A 5 -8.63 24.27 -1.63
N VAL A 6 -8.97 24.28 -2.93
CA VAL A 6 -10.27 23.83 -3.45
C VAL A 6 -10.33 22.30 -3.63
N VAL A 7 -9.16 21.66 -3.79
CA VAL A 7 -9.04 20.20 -3.82
C VAL A 7 -9.09 19.66 -2.40
N ASP A 8 -8.41 20.32 -1.45
CA ASP A 8 -8.39 19.93 -0.04
C ASP A 8 -9.80 19.97 0.59
N THR A 9 -10.59 21.00 0.28
CA THR A 9 -11.99 21.10 0.74
C THR A 9 -12.91 20.03 0.14
N ARG A 10 -12.75 19.68 -1.15
CA ARG A 10 -13.56 18.61 -1.78
C ARG A 10 -13.23 17.23 -1.21
N ILE A 11 -11.95 16.91 -1.03
CA ILE A 11 -11.49 15.69 -0.35
C ILE A 11 -12.07 15.63 1.05
N HIS A 12 -11.96 16.73 1.81
CA HIS A 12 -12.47 16.79 3.18
C HIS A 12 -13.99 16.61 3.24
N HIS A 13 -14.76 17.15 2.27
CA HIS A 13 -16.21 16.96 2.19
C HIS A 13 -16.60 15.53 1.83
N VAL A 14 -15.94 14.92 0.85
CA VAL A 14 -16.16 13.51 0.48
C VAL A 14 -15.81 12.61 1.66
N TYR A 15 -14.66 12.84 2.30
CA TYR A 15 -14.20 12.05 3.45
C TYR A 15 -15.08 12.23 4.69
N ASN A 16 -15.60 13.44 4.93
CA ASN A 16 -16.59 13.69 5.98
C ASN A 16 -17.96 13.09 5.65
N GLY A 17 -18.41 13.16 4.39
CA GLY A 17 -19.63 12.51 3.92
C GLY A 17 -19.58 11.00 4.12
N LEU A 18 -18.43 10.40 3.79
CA LEU A 18 -18.11 8.99 4.07
C LEU A 18 -18.09 8.70 5.57
N LYS A 19 -17.45 9.55 6.38
CA LYS A 19 -17.47 9.44 7.85
C LYS A 19 -18.90 9.34 8.37
N VAL A 20 -19.75 10.26 7.91
CA VAL A 20 -21.15 10.36 8.32
C VAL A 20 -21.93 9.13 7.84
N GLN A 21 -21.82 8.74 6.57
CA GLN A 21 -22.56 7.59 6.05
C GLN A 21 -22.13 6.28 6.72
N VAL A 22 -20.84 6.06 6.94
CA VAL A 22 -20.33 4.87 7.60
C VAL A 22 -20.77 4.83 9.07
N ASN A 23 -20.72 5.97 9.78
CA ASN A 23 -21.26 6.11 11.14
C ASN A 23 -22.80 5.92 11.20
N CYS A 24 -23.52 6.20 10.11
CA CYS A 24 -24.98 6.08 10.05
C CYS A 24 -25.47 4.66 9.72
N THR A 25 -24.61 3.72 9.32
CA THR A 25 -25.04 2.33 9.09
C THR A 25 -25.29 1.62 10.43
N SER A 26 -26.51 1.11 10.61
CA SER A 26 -26.96 0.44 11.85
C SER A 26 -26.13 -0.81 12.17
N GLU A 27 -25.66 -1.52 11.15
CA GLU A 27 -24.70 -2.62 11.27
C GLU A 27 -23.39 -2.16 11.92
N LEU A 28 -22.76 -1.06 11.48
CA LEU A 28 -21.53 -0.58 12.07
C LEU A 28 -21.69 -0.09 13.51
N ASN A 29 -22.78 0.60 13.83
CA ASN A 29 -23.06 1.03 15.20
C ASN A 29 -23.16 -0.18 16.16
N ASN A 30 -23.75 -1.28 15.69
CA ASN A 30 -23.83 -2.53 16.44
C ASN A 30 -22.48 -3.27 16.54
N GLN A 31 -21.65 -3.23 15.49
CA GLN A 31 -20.31 -3.84 15.51
C GLN A 31 -19.33 -3.07 16.38
N GLN A 32 -19.41 -1.75 16.37
CA GLN A 32 -18.64 -0.87 17.26
C GLN A 32 -19.04 -1.14 18.72
N ALA A 33 -20.34 -1.26 19.00
CA ALA A 33 -20.84 -1.66 20.32
C ALA A 33 -20.37 -3.08 20.74
N PHE A 34 -20.42 -4.05 19.83
CA PHE A 34 -19.96 -5.44 20.07
C PHE A 34 -18.45 -5.50 20.38
N PHE A 35 -17.64 -4.80 19.61
CA PHE A 35 -16.20 -4.75 19.79
C PHE A 35 -15.81 -4.02 21.09
N MET A 36 -16.50 -2.91 21.41
CA MET A 36 -16.39 -2.22 22.70
C MET A 36 -16.75 -3.12 23.88
N ASN A 37 -17.73 -4.01 23.73
CA ASN A 37 -18.08 -5.00 24.75
C ASN A 37 -17.02 -6.09 24.94
N LYS A 38 -16.42 -6.61 23.86
CA LYS A 38 -15.29 -7.57 23.96
C LYS A 38 -14.05 -6.95 24.61
N LEU A 39 -13.77 -5.67 24.34
CA LEU A 39 -12.64 -4.95 24.95
C LEU A 39 -12.85 -4.69 26.44
N LYS A 40 -14.07 -4.32 26.87
CA LYS A 40 -14.42 -4.18 28.29
C LYS A 40 -14.28 -5.49 29.07
N SER A 41 -14.41 -6.64 28.42
CA SER A 41 -14.20 -7.97 29.02
C SER A 41 -12.73 -8.45 29.06
N SER A 42 -11.78 -7.69 28.49
CA SER A 42 -10.36 -8.03 28.46
C SER A 42 -9.63 -7.43 29.67
N ASP A 43 -9.02 -8.27 30.51
CA ASP A 43 -8.28 -7.85 31.71
C ASP A 43 -7.09 -6.92 31.42
N THR A 44 -6.55 -6.96 30.20
CA THR A 44 -5.37 -6.20 29.78
C THR A 44 -5.59 -4.69 29.69
N TYR A 45 -6.84 -4.24 29.57
CA TYR A 45 -7.17 -2.84 29.28
C TYR A 45 -7.95 -2.12 30.38
N LYS A 46 -8.02 -2.69 31.59
CA LYS A 46 -8.80 -2.16 32.71
C LYS A 46 -8.35 -0.78 33.25
N ASN A 47 -7.18 -0.26 32.85
CA ASN A 47 -6.55 0.92 33.46
C ASN A 47 -6.22 2.09 32.51
N MET A 48 -6.59 2.04 31.23
CA MET A 48 -6.50 3.20 30.31
C MET A 48 -7.86 3.42 29.66
N ASP A 49 -8.23 4.67 29.39
CA ASP A 49 -9.45 4.95 28.64
C ASP A 49 -9.24 4.49 27.19
N ILE A 50 -9.62 3.24 26.92
CA ILE A 50 -9.45 2.55 25.63
C ILE A 50 -9.97 3.42 24.48
N LEU A 51 -11.02 4.19 24.74
CA LEU A 51 -11.61 5.15 23.81
C LEU A 51 -10.60 6.20 23.34
N ASP A 52 -9.73 6.71 24.22
CA ASP A 52 -8.71 7.70 23.87
C ASP A 52 -7.60 7.08 23.01
N ILE A 53 -7.22 5.83 23.27
CA ILE A 53 -6.25 5.11 22.43
C ILE A 53 -6.83 4.92 21.02
N TYR A 54 -8.07 4.46 20.91
CA TYR A 54 -8.73 4.27 19.62
C TYR A 54 -8.92 5.58 18.87
N LYS A 55 -9.34 6.65 19.56
CA LYS A 55 -9.49 7.97 18.96
C LYS A 55 -8.16 8.49 18.40
N LYS A 56 -7.08 8.40 19.19
CA LYS A 56 -5.74 8.78 18.73
C LYS A 56 -5.28 7.97 17.54
N GLU A 57 -5.55 6.66 17.54
CA GLU A 57 -5.11 5.79 16.46
C GLU A 57 -5.93 5.98 15.18
N TYR A 58 -7.20 6.33 15.33
CA TYR A 58 -8.06 6.76 14.22
C TYR A 58 -7.60 8.10 13.63
N GLU A 59 -7.31 9.09 14.47
CA GLU A 59 -6.75 10.38 14.04
C GLU A 59 -5.40 10.20 13.32
N ARG A 60 -4.58 9.26 13.79
CA ARG A 60 -3.31 8.91 13.16
C ARG A 60 -3.51 8.30 11.77
N ILE A 61 -4.44 7.36 11.62
CA ILE A 61 -4.76 6.74 10.33
C ILE A 61 -5.31 7.78 9.37
N ASP A 62 -6.28 8.59 9.81
CA ASP A 62 -6.88 9.66 9.00
C ASP A 62 -5.79 10.61 8.46
N LYS A 63 -4.86 11.05 9.31
CA LYS A 63 -3.76 11.93 8.90
C LYS A 63 -2.81 11.26 7.91
N ILE A 64 -2.45 9.99 8.12
CA ILE A 64 -1.57 9.25 7.19
C ILE A 64 -2.25 9.09 5.82
N THR A 65 -3.54 8.77 5.81
CA THR A 65 -4.34 8.61 4.59
C THR A 65 -4.50 9.94 3.87
N GLU A 66 -4.79 11.03 4.58
CA GLU A 66 -4.89 12.37 4.01
C GLU A 66 -3.59 12.78 3.30
N GLU A 67 -2.46 12.64 3.99
CA GLU A 67 -1.14 12.96 3.41
C GLU A 67 -0.79 12.08 2.20
N HIS A 68 -1.17 10.80 2.25
CA HIS A 68 -1.03 9.86 1.13
C HIS A 68 -1.84 10.30 -0.10
N VAL A 69 -3.12 10.63 0.09
CA VAL A 69 -3.99 11.11 -0.98
C VAL A 69 -3.48 12.44 -1.57
N LYS A 70 -3.04 13.38 -0.72
CA LYS A 70 -2.47 14.67 -1.16
C LYS A 70 -1.25 14.48 -2.05
N ARG A 71 -0.36 13.54 -1.72
CA ARG A 71 0.80 13.21 -2.56
C ARG A 71 0.38 12.57 -3.88
N GLY A 72 -0.48 11.55 -3.85
CA GLY A 72 -0.87 10.90 -5.09
C GLY A 72 -1.67 11.81 -6.03
N VAL A 73 -2.51 12.72 -5.51
CA VAL A 73 -3.17 13.77 -6.32
C VAL A 73 -2.15 14.67 -7.05
N ARG A 74 -1.09 15.08 -6.35
CA ARG A 74 0.00 15.88 -6.91
C ARG A 74 0.74 15.12 -8.01
N ASP A 75 1.03 13.84 -7.77
CA ASP A 75 1.77 13.01 -8.71
C ASP A 75 0.92 12.67 -9.94
N ILE A 76 -0.38 12.41 -9.78
CA ILE A 76 -1.35 12.29 -10.87
C ILE A 76 -1.35 13.53 -11.74
N GLN A 77 -1.40 14.71 -11.12
CA GLN A 77 -1.38 15.96 -11.85
C GLN A 77 -0.09 16.10 -12.68
N LYS A 78 1.08 15.78 -12.11
CA LYS A 78 2.35 15.77 -12.85
C LYS A 78 2.32 14.76 -14.00
N VAL A 79 1.85 13.53 -13.75
CA VAL A 79 1.75 12.47 -14.77
C VAL A 79 0.89 12.93 -15.93
N PHE A 80 -0.35 13.34 -15.67
CA PHE A 80 -1.30 13.70 -16.72
C PHE A 80 -0.90 14.97 -17.46
N THR A 81 -0.27 15.93 -16.77
CA THR A 81 0.31 17.13 -17.42
C THR A 81 1.44 16.74 -18.36
N ASN A 82 2.34 15.86 -17.93
CA ASN A 82 3.42 15.34 -18.78
C ASN A 82 2.89 14.52 -19.96
N LEU A 83 1.72 13.89 -19.82
CA LEU A 83 1.02 13.25 -20.93
C LEU A 83 0.25 14.24 -21.81
N GLY A 84 0.27 15.55 -21.51
CA GLY A 84 -0.47 16.57 -22.25
C GLY A 84 -1.98 16.33 -22.28
N LEU A 85 -2.55 15.86 -21.17
CA LEU A 85 -4.00 15.67 -21.01
C LEU A 85 -4.68 16.93 -20.47
N GLY A 86 -5.94 17.10 -20.87
CA GLY A 86 -6.80 18.21 -20.42
C GLY A 86 -7.17 18.14 -18.93
N GLN A 87 -7.71 19.25 -18.42
CA GLN A 87 -8.07 19.40 -17.01
C GLN A 87 -9.16 18.41 -16.56
N ASP A 88 -10.11 18.09 -17.43
CA ASP A 88 -11.17 17.13 -17.20
C ASP A 88 -10.64 15.71 -16.92
N TYR A 89 -9.65 15.25 -17.69
CA TYR A 89 -8.96 13.99 -17.42
C TYR A 89 -8.25 14.01 -16.05
N ILE A 90 -7.58 15.12 -15.74
CA ILE A 90 -6.86 15.30 -14.48
C ILE A 90 -7.84 15.22 -13.31
N GLU A 91 -8.96 15.93 -13.35
CA GLU A 91 -9.94 15.93 -12.25
C GLU A 91 -10.58 14.54 -12.06
N LEU A 92 -10.84 13.79 -13.14
CA LEU A 92 -11.34 12.42 -13.01
C LEU A 92 -10.29 11.49 -12.38
N ALA A 93 -9.02 11.61 -12.76
CA ALA A 93 -7.94 10.80 -12.18
C ALA A 93 -7.73 11.11 -10.70
N LYS A 94 -7.78 12.39 -10.32
CA LYS A 94 -7.75 12.81 -8.92
C LYS A 94 -8.91 12.19 -8.14
N SER A 95 -10.12 12.27 -8.67
CA SER A 95 -11.30 11.65 -8.04
C SER A 95 -11.12 10.15 -7.85
N ALA A 96 -10.61 9.43 -8.87
CA ALA A 96 -10.35 8.01 -8.77
C ALA A 96 -9.32 7.68 -7.67
N HIS A 97 -8.27 8.50 -7.54
CA HIS A 97 -7.28 8.32 -6.49
C HIS A 97 -7.76 8.76 -5.12
N GLU A 98 -8.51 9.85 -4.98
CA GLU A 98 -9.11 10.23 -3.69
C GLU A 98 -10.02 9.12 -3.14
N LEU A 99 -10.59 8.31 -4.03
CA LEU A 99 -11.49 7.21 -3.70
C LEU A 99 -10.80 5.82 -3.66
N HIS A 100 -9.53 5.68 -4.05
CA HIS A 100 -8.90 4.35 -4.17
C HIS A 100 -8.81 3.59 -2.84
N ASP A 101 -8.67 4.33 -1.75
CA ASP A 101 -8.56 3.82 -0.38
C ASP A 101 -9.87 3.99 0.41
N VAL A 102 -10.99 4.29 -0.25
CA VAL A 102 -12.29 4.63 0.39
C VAL A 102 -12.77 3.60 1.41
N ALA A 103 -12.46 2.31 1.19
CA ALA A 103 -12.86 1.25 2.11
C ALA A 103 -11.87 0.97 3.25
N ARG A 104 -10.70 1.62 3.32
CA ARG A 104 -9.75 1.45 4.43
C ARG A 104 -10.38 1.75 5.79
N ARG A 105 -11.25 2.75 5.83
CA ARG A 105 -11.98 3.14 7.04
C ARG A 105 -12.96 2.05 7.46
N VAL A 106 -13.76 1.57 6.52
CA VAL A 106 -14.72 0.49 6.75
C VAL A 106 -13.99 -0.79 7.17
N GLN A 107 -12.87 -1.10 6.53
CA GLN A 107 -11.99 -2.21 6.90
C GLN A 107 -11.50 -2.08 8.33
N PHE A 108 -10.88 -0.95 8.69
CA PHE A 108 -10.38 -0.71 10.05
C PHE A 108 -11.50 -0.84 11.09
N MET A 109 -12.69 -0.31 10.82
CA MET A 109 -13.82 -0.43 11.73
C MET A 109 -14.33 -1.88 11.87
N LYS A 110 -14.32 -2.66 10.79
CA LYS A 110 -14.77 -4.06 10.80
C LYS A 110 -13.74 -5.01 11.45
N THR A 111 -12.45 -4.79 11.21
CA THR A 111 -11.40 -5.76 11.56
C THR A 111 -10.49 -5.29 12.71
N GLY A 112 -10.50 -4.00 13.04
CA GLY A 112 -9.52 -3.38 13.94
C GLY A 112 -8.13 -3.20 13.31
N THR A 113 -8.00 -3.45 12.00
CA THR A 113 -6.74 -3.36 11.26
C THR A 113 -6.96 -2.83 9.85
N VAL A 114 -5.97 -2.16 9.27
CA VAL A 114 -5.97 -1.74 7.87
C VAL A 114 -5.35 -2.78 6.94
N VAL A 115 -5.09 -3.99 7.43
CA VAL A 115 -4.46 -5.06 6.64
C VAL A 115 -5.52 -5.86 5.87
N ASP A 116 -5.30 -6.09 4.58
CA ASP A 116 -6.23 -6.82 3.70
C ASP A 116 -6.44 -8.28 4.12
N ALA A 117 -7.70 -8.73 4.04
CA ALA A 117 -8.19 -10.01 4.56
C ALA A 117 -7.58 -11.24 3.85
N ASP A 118 -6.89 -11.04 2.73
CA ASP A 118 -5.94 -11.99 2.14
C ASP A 118 -4.83 -12.45 3.10
N SER A 119 -4.72 -11.83 4.28
CA SER A 119 -3.79 -12.14 5.37
C SER A 119 -4.45 -12.33 6.73
N TYR A 120 -5.79 -12.27 6.85
CA TYR A 120 -6.47 -12.37 8.14
C TYR A 120 -7.86 -13.02 8.01
N ASP A 121 -7.84 -14.34 8.16
CA ASP A 121 -8.92 -15.25 8.55
C ASP A 121 -10.38 -14.83 8.30
N GLN A 122 -11.00 -15.50 7.32
CA GLN A 122 -12.44 -15.79 7.33
C GLN A 122 -12.91 -16.38 8.69
N GLN A 123 -12.00 -16.98 9.47
CA GLN A 123 -12.25 -17.48 10.83
C GLN A 123 -12.47 -16.37 11.88
N VAL A 124 -11.92 -15.16 11.72
CA VAL A 124 -12.15 -14.06 12.68
C VAL A 124 -13.51 -13.41 12.47
N ILE A 125 -13.98 -13.34 11.21
CA ILE A 125 -15.33 -12.87 10.88
C ILE A 125 -16.37 -13.89 11.40
N ALA A 126 -16.14 -15.19 11.18
CA ALA A 126 -17.00 -16.26 11.69
C ALA A 126 -17.00 -16.36 13.24
N SER A 127 -15.85 -16.22 13.90
CA SER A 127 -15.74 -16.31 15.36
C SER A 127 -16.22 -15.07 16.13
N ARG A 128 -16.51 -13.97 15.42
CA ARG A 128 -17.06 -12.74 16.01
C ARG A 128 -18.57 -12.58 15.82
N GLY A 129 -19.26 -13.56 15.22
CA GLY A 129 -20.72 -13.52 15.08
C GLY A 129 -21.23 -12.32 14.28
N LEU A 130 -20.37 -11.73 13.44
CA LEU A 130 -20.77 -10.67 12.53
C LEU A 130 -21.38 -11.35 11.32
N GLU A 131 -22.71 -11.38 11.24
CA GLU A 131 -23.41 -11.86 10.05
C GLU A 131 -22.86 -11.16 8.82
N SER A 132 -22.38 -11.97 7.87
CA SER A 132 -21.73 -11.51 6.66
C SER A 132 -22.76 -10.96 5.68
N GLY A 133 -23.16 -9.69 5.86
CA GLY A 133 -23.79 -8.91 4.80
C GLY A 133 -22.82 -8.54 3.66
N VAL A 134 -21.52 -8.84 3.81
CA VAL A 134 -20.50 -8.61 2.79
C VAL A 134 -20.33 -9.88 1.97
N ASP A 135 -20.52 -9.77 0.65
CA ASP A 135 -20.28 -10.86 -0.30
C ASP A 135 -18.90 -11.49 -0.03
N PRO A 136 -18.80 -12.81 0.19
CA PRO A 136 -17.54 -13.52 0.42
C PRO A 136 -16.49 -13.36 -0.71
N LYS A 137 -16.84 -12.70 -1.82
CA LYS A 137 -15.93 -12.28 -2.91
C LYS A 137 -15.15 -10.98 -2.65
N ILE A 138 -15.41 -10.26 -1.57
CA ILE A 138 -14.70 -9.00 -1.24
C ILE A 138 -13.51 -9.30 -0.32
N THR A 139 -12.33 -9.53 -0.90
CA THR A 139 -11.12 -10.00 -0.18
C THR A 139 -10.09 -8.90 0.15
N SER A 140 -10.31 -7.67 -0.33
CA SER A 140 -9.41 -6.51 -0.13
C SER A 140 -10.19 -5.19 0.04
N HIS A 141 -9.53 -4.17 0.61
CA HIS A 141 -10.07 -2.81 0.63
C HIS A 141 -10.38 -2.30 -0.78
N ALA A 142 -9.56 -2.61 -1.78
CA ALA A 142 -9.81 -2.24 -3.17
C ALA A 142 -11.16 -2.79 -3.69
N ALA A 143 -11.42 -4.09 -3.50
CA ALA A 143 -12.67 -4.73 -3.91
C ALA A 143 -13.88 -4.16 -3.16
N HIS A 144 -13.71 -3.87 -1.87
CA HIS A 144 -14.76 -3.30 -1.04
C HIS A 144 -15.04 -1.84 -1.42
N GLY A 145 -14.01 -1.05 -1.72
CA GLY A 145 -14.13 0.33 -2.15
C GLY A 145 -14.90 0.43 -3.44
N ALA A 146 -14.56 -0.41 -4.42
CA ALA A 146 -15.30 -0.53 -5.66
C ALA A 146 -16.77 -0.89 -5.43
N TYR A 147 -17.06 -1.88 -4.56
CA TYR A 147 -18.44 -2.23 -4.22
C TYR A 147 -19.23 -1.06 -3.62
N LEU A 148 -18.62 -0.29 -2.71
CA LEU A 148 -19.28 0.87 -2.10
C LEU A 148 -19.59 1.96 -3.13
N LEU A 149 -18.67 2.18 -4.07
CA LEU A 149 -18.86 3.11 -5.19
C LEU A 149 -19.94 2.60 -6.14
N ASP A 150 -19.95 1.32 -6.48
CA ASP A 150 -20.94 0.73 -7.38
C ASP A 150 -22.37 0.86 -6.82
N ASN A 151 -22.55 0.74 -5.50
CA ASN A 151 -23.87 0.53 -4.90
C ASN A 151 -24.41 1.68 -4.04
N PHE A 152 -23.56 2.53 -3.44
CA PHE A 152 -24.01 3.43 -2.37
C PHE A 152 -23.47 4.85 -2.46
N LEU A 153 -22.18 5.01 -2.75
CA LEU A 153 -21.48 6.27 -2.48
C LEU A 153 -21.51 7.23 -3.66
N PHE A 154 -21.50 6.71 -4.89
CA PHE A 154 -21.15 7.51 -6.07
C PHE A 154 -22.12 8.66 -6.35
N SER A 155 -23.42 8.45 -6.13
CA SER A 155 -24.45 9.47 -6.37
C SER A 155 -24.28 10.73 -5.51
N ASN A 156 -23.52 10.65 -4.41
CA ASN A 156 -23.27 11.76 -3.50
C ASN A 156 -21.95 12.50 -3.78
N LEU A 157 -21.15 12.06 -4.76
CA LEU A 157 -19.80 12.58 -4.98
C LEU A 157 -19.73 13.74 -5.98
N HIS A 158 -20.86 14.22 -6.49
CA HIS A 158 -20.92 15.22 -7.59
C HIS A 158 -20.11 14.83 -8.84
N ILE A 159 -19.88 13.52 -9.02
CA ILE A 159 -19.25 12.96 -10.23
C ILE A 159 -20.36 12.45 -11.14
N GLU A 160 -20.24 12.73 -12.44
CA GLU A 160 -21.23 12.26 -13.40
C GLU A 160 -21.27 10.73 -13.48
N GLU A 161 -22.48 10.18 -13.49
CA GLU A 161 -22.76 8.73 -13.50
C GLU A 161 -22.01 7.96 -14.59
N LYS A 162 -21.83 8.60 -15.76
CA LYS A 162 -21.12 8.04 -16.92
C LYS A 162 -19.66 7.67 -16.62
N TYR A 163 -19.06 8.18 -15.53
CA TYR A 163 -17.69 7.86 -15.12
C TYR A 163 -17.61 6.79 -14.01
N ARG A 164 -18.74 6.29 -13.50
CA ARG A 164 -18.78 5.37 -12.36
C ARG A 164 -17.92 4.15 -12.55
N GLU A 165 -18.13 3.43 -13.64
CA GLU A 165 -17.41 2.19 -13.89
C GLU A 165 -15.90 2.44 -14.12
N ILE A 166 -15.51 3.60 -14.67
CA ILE A 166 -14.09 3.98 -14.81
C ILE A 166 -13.43 4.10 -13.44
N ILE A 167 -14.03 4.89 -12.54
CA ILE A 167 -13.51 5.08 -11.19
C ILE A 167 -13.54 3.76 -10.42
N SER A 168 -14.68 3.07 -10.39
CA SER A 168 -14.84 1.82 -9.65
C SER A 168 -13.85 0.75 -10.12
N THR A 169 -13.60 0.65 -11.43
CA THR A 169 -12.58 -0.27 -11.98
C THR A 169 -11.18 0.12 -11.52
N ALA A 170 -10.82 1.41 -11.59
CA ALA A 170 -9.52 1.87 -11.11
C ALA A 170 -9.32 1.55 -9.62
N VAL A 171 -10.33 1.82 -8.80
CA VAL A 171 -10.35 1.50 -7.36
C VAL A 171 -10.26 -0.01 -7.14
N ARG A 172 -10.99 -0.83 -7.90
CA ARG A 172 -11.03 -2.29 -7.71
C ARG A 172 -9.67 -2.95 -7.92
N TYR A 173 -8.92 -2.47 -8.91
CA TYR A 173 -7.72 -3.15 -9.40
C TYR A 173 -6.40 -2.43 -9.04
N HIS A 174 -6.45 -1.31 -8.30
CA HIS A 174 -5.22 -0.57 -7.99
C HIS A 174 -4.21 -1.40 -7.19
N SER A 175 -4.66 -2.26 -6.28
CA SER A 175 -3.77 -3.09 -5.44
C SER A 175 -3.29 -4.36 -6.14
N ASN A 176 -3.71 -4.63 -7.38
CA ASN A 176 -3.37 -5.87 -8.07
C ASN A 176 -1.95 -5.83 -8.62
N HIS A 177 -1.12 -6.77 -8.17
CA HIS A 177 0.23 -6.95 -8.71
C HIS A 177 0.19 -7.29 -10.21
N VAL A 178 -0.72 -8.18 -10.61
CA VAL A 178 -0.98 -8.52 -12.02
C VAL A 178 -2.40 -8.08 -12.39
N LEU A 179 -2.51 -7.16 -13.34
CA LEU A 179 -3.81 -6.74 -13.86
C LEU A 179 -4.43 -7.81 -14.77
N PRO A 180 -5.78 -7.87 -14.86
CA PRO A 180 -6.46 -8.56 -15.94
C PRO A 180 -5.87 -8.14 -17.30
N VAL A 181 -5.75 -9.09 -18.23
CA VAL A 181 -5.10 -8.89 -19.54
C VAL A 181 -5.59 -7.63 -20.26
N GLU A 182 -6.89 -7.35 -20.22
CA GLU A 182 -7.46 -6.15 -20.85
C GLU A 182 -7.01 -4.84 -20.20
N LEU A 183 -6.86 -4.81 -18.88
CA LEU A 183 -6.43 -3.63 -18.13
C LEU A 183 -4.91 -3.45 -18.15
N GLY A 184 -4.14 -4.52 -18.40
CA GLY A 184 -2.69 -4.48 -18.52
C GLY A 184 -2.16 -4.17 -19.94
N LYS A 185 -3.05 -3.93 -20.92
CA LYS A 185 -2.66 -3.49 -22.26
C LYS A 185 -2.22 -2.03 -22.28
N ALA A 186 -1.36 -1.67 -23.21
CA ALA A 186 -0.97 -0.28 -23.44
C ALA A 186 -2.20 0.58 -23.76
N VAL A 187 -2.21 1.81 -23.24
CA VAL A 187 -3.19 2.84 -23.60
C VAL A 187 -2.88 3.30 -25.03
N SER A 188 -3.91 3.39 -25.88
CA SER A 188 -3.69 3.82 -27.27
C SER A 188 -3.18 5.26 -27.34
N GLU A 189 -2.19 5.51 -28.19
CA GLU A 189 -1.64 6.86 -28.44
C GLU A 189 -2.71 7.84 -28.97
N ASN A 190 -3.71 7.33 -29.69
CA ASN A 190 -4.81 8.13 -30.25
C ASN A 190 -5.93 8.44 -29.23
N LEU A 191 -5.80 8.03 -27.96
CA LEU A 191 -6.69 8.51 -26.90
C LEU A 191 -6.54 10.03 -26.72
N PHE A 192 -5.38 10.57 -27.10
CA PHE A 192 -4.92 11.90 -26.76
C PHE A 192 -5.04 12.91 -27.91
N ASP A 193 -5.89 12.65 -28.91
CA ASP A 193 -6.11 13.45 -30.13
C ASP A 193 -6.76 14.82 -29.85
N GLY A 194 -6.37 15.51 -28.78
CA GLY A 194 -6.92 16.80 -28.33
C GLY A 194 -8.37 16.73 -27.85
N LEU A 195 -8.94 15.52 -27.76
CA LEU A 195 -10.33 15.31 -27.33
C LEU A 195 -10.47 15.64 -25.85
N CYS A 196 -11.61 16.22 -25.48
CA CYS A 196 -12.03 16.20 -24.10
C CYS A 196 -12.52 14.79 -23.71
N LEU A 197 -12.57 14.53 -22.41
CA LEU A 197 -12.93 13.24 -21.82
C LEU A 197 -14.28 12.71 -22.33
N ASP A 198 -15.26 13.60 -22.48
CA ASP A 198 -16.59 13.26 -22.98
C ASP A 198 -16.60 12.88 -24.46
N GLU A 199 -15.80 13.57 -25.27
CA GLU A 199 -15.66 13.23 -26.68
C GLU A 199 -14.94 11.91 -26.87
N ALA A 200 -13.93 11.62 -26.06
CA ALA A 200 -13.25 10.32 -26.07
C ALA A 200 -14.23 9.18 -25.75
N LEU A 201 -15.10 9.35 -24.76
CA LEU A 201 -16.16 8.40 -24.45
C LEU A 201 -17.09 8.16 -25.65
N LYS A 202 -17.59 9.23 -26.27
CA LYS A 202 -18.48 9.16 -27.45
C LYS A 202 -17.81 8.47 -28.64
N LYS A 203 -16.50 8.61 -28.81
CA LYS A 203 -15.70 7.97 -29.86
C LYS A 203 -15.25 6.54 -29.51
N GLY A 204 -15.83 5.92 -28.49
CA GLY A 204 -15.58 4.52 -28.15
C GLY A 204 -14.22 4.26 -27.49
N LYS A 205 -13.57 5.28 -26.92
CA LYS A 205 -12.28 5.15 -26.21
C LYS A 205 -12.39 4.56 -24.80
N TYR A 206 -13.55 4.00 -24.46
CA TYR A 206 -13.88 3.56 -23.11
C TYR A 206 -12.86 2.62 -22.49
N LYS A 207 -12.40 1.61 -23.25
CA LYS A 207 -11.41 0.64 -22.76
C LYS A 207 -10.04 1.27 -22.50
N ASP A 208 -9.65 2.28 -23.29
CA ASP A 208 -8.39 2.99 -23.07
C ASP A 208 -8.46 3.88 -21.84
N LEU A 209 -9.63 4.48 -21.56
CA LEU A 209 -9.84 5.20 -20.29
C LEU A 209 -9.74 4.25 -19.10
N LEU A 210 -10.42 3.08 -19.13
CA LEU A 210 -10.30 2.08 -18.06
C LEU A 210 -8.84 1.69 -17.78
N ARG A 211 -8.05 1.46 -18.82
CA ARG A 211 -6.60 1.19 -18.73
C ARG A 211 -5.85 2.37 -18.12
N LEU A 212 -6.03 3.57 -18.67
CA LEU A 212 -5.34 4.79 -18.25
C LEU A 212 -5.53 5.04 -16.74
N TYR A 213 -6.78 5.09 -16.27
CA TYR A 213 -7.06 5.41 -14.88
C TYR A 213 -6.63 4.28 -13.93
N THR A 214 -6.88 3.01 -14.27
CA THR A 214 -6.47 1.88 -13.43
C THR A 214 -4.96 1.80 -13.26
N GLN A 215 -4.23 1.87 -14.37
CA GLN A 215 -2.77 1.84 -14.33
C GLN A 215 -2.21 3.06 -13.60
N THR A 216 -2.83 4.24 -13.76
CA THR A 216 -2.36 5.46 -13.09
C THR A 216 -2.48 5.32 -11.58
N VAL A 217 -3.68 5.00 -11.08
CA VAL A 217 -3.93 4.90 -9.63
C VAL A 217 -2.99 3.86 -9.01
N ARG A 218 -2.83 2.70 -9.66
CA ARG A 218 -1.88 1.67 -9.22
C ARG A 218 -0.43 2.16 -9.19
N SER A 219 0.03 2.75 -10.29
CA SER A 219 1.42 3.20 -10.41
C SER A 219 1.75 4.29 -9.38
N VAL A 220 0.83 5.23 -9.16
CA VAL A 220 0.97 6.31 -8.18
C VAL A 220 0.95 5.77 -6.75
N ASP A 221 0.06 4.83 -6.43
CA ASP A 221 0.04 4.20 -5.09
C ASP A 221 1.33 3.42 -4.80
N ASN A 222 1.80 2.62 -5.77
CA ASN A 222 3.09 1.92 -5.67
C ASN A 222 4.27 2.89 -5.51
N PHE A 223 4.27 4.00 -6.23
CA PHE A 223 5.28 5.05 -6.13
C PHE A 223 5.28 5.70 -4.73
N ASP A 224 4.11 5.97 -4.14
CA ASP A 224 4.00 6.61 -2.84
C ASP A 224 4.63 5.80 -1.69
N LEU A 225 4.77 4.48 -1.84
CA LEU A 225 5.50 3.66 -0.87
C LEU A 225 6.97 4.10 -0.70
N ASN A 226 7.62 4.58 -1.77
CA ASN A 226 8.98 5.12 -1.69
C ASN A 226 8.98 6.55 -1.08
N ASN A 227 7.98 7.38 -1.40
CA ASN A 227 7.81 8.69 -0.75
C ASN A 227 7.62 8.58 0.77
N LYS A 228 6.80 7.62 1.22
CA LYS A 228 6.57 7.35 2.64
C LYS A 228 7.88 7.05 3.40
N VAL A 229 8.87 6.46 2.73
CA VAL A 229 10.20 6.22 3.31
C VAL A 229 10.95 7.54 3.53
N LEU A 230 11.00 8.41 2.51
CA LEU A 230 11.67 9.72 2.61
C LEU A 230 11.06 10.63 3.68
N LEU A 231 9.75 10.51 3.91
CA LEU A 231 9.04 11.28 4.93
C LEU A 231 9.12 10.66 6.33
N GLY A 232 9.83 9.54 6.50
CA GLY A 232 9.94 8.82 7.77
C GLY A 232 8.65 8.12 8.21
N ALA A 233 7.61 8.07 7.36
CA ALA A 233 6.36 7.37 7.65
C ALA A 233 6.53 5.85 7.62
N ILE A 234 7.53 5.35 6.86
CA ILE A 234 7.99 3.96 6.92
C ILE A 234 9.42 3.97 7.49
N PRO A 235 9.67 3.28 8.61
CA PRO A 235 11.00 3.22 9.19
C PRO A 235 11.97 2.50 8.24
N LEU A 236 13.06 3.19 7.90
CA LEU A 236 14.18 2.66 7.10
C LEU A 236 14.86 1.49 7.80
N VAL A 237 15.05 1.63 9.11
CA VAL A 237 15.54 0.61 10.02
C VAL A 237 14.47 0.39 11.07
N ARG A 238 14.05 -0.87 11.26
CA ARG A 238 13.17 -1.21 12.36
C ARG A 238 14.02 -1.65 13.54
N GLU A 239 13.79 -1.09 14.72
CA GLU A 239 14.38 -1.55 16.00
C GLU A 239 14.09 -3.05 16.26
N ARG A 240 13.03 -3.57 15.64
CA ARG A 240 12.61 -4.97 15.71
C ARG A 240 11.97 -5.43 14.41
N PHE A 241 12.24 -6.68 14.03
CA PHE A 241 11.42 -7.40 13.07
C PHE A 241 11.03 -8.76 13.65
N GLY A 242 9.81 -9.19 13.34
CA GLY A 242 9.24 -10.44 13.82
C GLY A 242 9.43 -11.55 12.79
N LEU A 243 9.78 -12.75 13.27
CA LEU A 243 9.86 -13.96 12.47
C LEU A 243 8.87 -14.99 13.01
N ASP A 244 8.18 -15.68 12.10
CA ASP A 244 7.32 -16.79 12.47
C ASP A 244 8.15 -17.96 12.98
N VAL A 245 7.78 -18.50 14.14
CA VAL A 245 8.38 -19.71 14.69
C VAL A 245 7.73 -20.94 14.04
N LEU A 246 8.55 -21.78 13.41
CA LEU A 246 8.10 -23.05 12.85
C LEU A 246 8.23 -24.19 13.87
N LYS A 247 7.55 -25.32 13.63
CA LYS A 247 7.54 -26.50 14.54
C LYS A 247 8.92 -27.03 14.99
N LYS A 248 9.98 -26.75 14.24
CA LYS A 248 11.35 -27.22 14.54
C LYS A 248 12.26 -26.10 15.06
N ASP A 249 11.72 -24.90 15.22
CA ASP A 249 12.49 -23.76 15.67
C ASP A 249 12.61 -23.73 17.18
N SER A 250 13.78 -23.31 17.65
CA SER A 250 14.11 -23.13 19.05
C SER A 250 14.71 -21.73 19.22
N ILE A 251 14.79 -21.22 20.46
CA ILE A 251 15.51 -19.96 20.71
C ILE A 251 16.95 -20.04 20.21
N LYS A 252 17.61 -21.18 20.42
CA LYS A 252 18.96 -21.44 19.90
C LYS A 252 19.06 -21.29 18.38
N THR A 253 18.03 -21.70 17.64
CA THR A 253 17.98 -21.54 16.17
C THR A 253 18.08 -20.06 15.80
N PHE A 254 17.27 -19.20 16.42
CA PHE A 254 17.27 -17.77 16.13
C PHE A 254 18.51 -17.05 16.67
N ALA A 255 18.98 -17.44 17.86
CA ALA A 255 20.21 -16.92 18.45
C ALA A 255 21.41 -17.12 17.51
N ASN A 256 21.59 -18.34 17.00
CA ASN A 256 22.67 -18.67 16.07
C ASN A 256 22.52 -17.95 14.73
N LEU A 257 21.29 -17.91 14.20
CA LEU A 257 21.00 -17.26 12.93
C LEU A 257 21.41 -15.78 12.98
N TRP A 258 20.98 -15.08 14.02
CA TRP A 258 21.14 -13.63 14.15
C TRP A 258 22.34 -13.16 14.97
N GLY A 259 23.13 -14.10 15.51
CA GLY A 259 24.31 -13.75 16.31
C GLY A 259 23.97 -13.04 17.63
N VAL A 260 22.77 -13.28 18.17
CA VAL A 260 22.30 -12.72 19.45
C VAL A 260 22.24 -13.85 20.48
N SER A 261 22.59 -13.58 21.74
CA SER A 261 22.54 -14.63 22.77
C SER A 261 21.10 -15.10 23.05
N GLU A 262 20.95 -16.38 23.41
CA GLU A 262 19.65 -16.94 23.80
C GLU A 262 19.02 -16.17 24.97
N LYS A 263 19.85 -15.81 25.97
CA LYS A 263 19.44 -15.00 27.12
C LYS A 263 18.87 -13.65 26.67
N ARG A 264 19.56 -12.94 25.79
CA ARG A 264 19.10 -11.64 25.28
C ARG A 264 17.80 -11.78 24.47
N LEU A 265 17.68 -12.80 23.63
CA LEU A 265 16.44 -13.07 22.90
C LEU A 265 15.26 -13.37 23.84
N ARG A 266 15.48 -14.15 24.90
CA ARG A 266 14.47 -14.43 25.94
C ARG A 266 14.03 -13.16 26.65
N GLU A 267 14.99 -12.38 27.14
CA GLU A 267 14.73 -11.11 27.83
C GLU A 267 13.94 -10.14 26.93
N TYR A 268 14.38 -9.96 25.68
CA TYR A 268 13.76 -9.04 24.73
C TYR A 268 12.32 -9.45 24.36
N ASN A 269 12.06 -10.76 24.27
CA ASN A 269 10.74 -11.31 23.94
C ASN A 269 9.88 -11.63 25.16
N LYS A 270 10.36 -11.36 26.38
CA LYS A 270 9.69 -11.69 27.65
C LYS A 270 9.35 -13.19 27.76
N ILE A 271 10.26 -14.05 27.31
CA ILE A 271 10.11 -15.50 27.37
C ILE A 271 10.80 -16.00 28.64
N GLU A 272 10.05 -16.68 29.49
CA GLU A 272 10.57 -17.28 30.72
C GLU A 272 11.71 -18.28 30.44
N GLU A 273 12.61 -18.43 31.41
CA GLU A 273 13.71 -19.38 31.33
C GLU A 273 13.17 -20.82 31.26
N GLY A 274 13.76 -21.65 30.39
CA GLY A 274 13.31 -23.04 30.18
C GLY A 274 12.02 -23.20 29.36
N LYS A 275 11.28 -22.13 29.07
CA LYS A 275 10.10 -22.20 28.20
C LYS A 275 10.52 -22.38 26.73
N GLU A 276 9.94 -23.36 26.07
CA GLU A 276 10.17 -23.62 24.64
C GLU A 276 9.33 -22.71 23.74
N LEU A 277 9.77 -22.61 22.49
CA LEU A 277 9.05 -21.85 21.48
C LEU A 277 7.84 -22.65 20.94
N GLU A 278 6.66 -22.05 20.96
CA GLU A 278 5.44 -22.54 20.30
C GLU A 278 5.44 -22.20 18.80
N ALA A 279 5.04 -23.15 17.96
CA ALA A 279 4.88 -22.92 16.52
C ALA A 279 3.74 -21.93 16.25
N GLY A 280 3.97 -20.99 15.33
CA GLY A 280 3.03 -19.92 14.99
C GLY A 280 3.13 -18.67 15.87
N GLN A 281 3.97 -18.68 16.92
CA GLN A 281 4.30 -17.44 17.62
C GLN A 281 5.27 -16.59 16.75
N ILE A 282 5.35 -15.29 17.04
CA ILE A 282 6.31 -14.38 16.43
C ILE A 282 7.45 -14.13 17.41
N ILE A 283 8.70 -14.37 16.99
CA ILE A 283 9.90 -13.96 17.74
C ILE A 283 10.44 -12.65 17.18
N LEU A 284 10.67 -11.67 18.06
CA LEU A 284 11.23 -10.36 17.72
C LEU A 284 12.75 -10.40 17.83
N ILE A 285 13.43 -9.94 16.80
CA ILE A 285 14.89 -9.82 16.77
C ILE A 285 15.31 -8.39 17.16
N PRO A 286 16.15 -8.18 18.20
CA PRO A 286 16.64 -6.87 18.59
C PRO A 286 17.72 -6.39 17.63
N THR A 287 17.38 -5.58 16.65
CA THR A 287 18.28 -5.26 15.52
C THR A 287 19.54 -4.49 15.92
N GLU A 288 19.48 -3.77 17.03
CA GLU A 288 20.60 -3.04 17.62
C GLU A 288 21.73 -3.96 18.11
N ASP A 289 21.38 -5.19 18.51
CA ASP A 289 22.32 -6.18 19.04
C ASP A 289 22.83 -7.15 17.96
N VAL A 290 22.25 -7.09 16.75
CA VAL A 290 22.61 -7.98 15.64
C VAL A 290 23.91 -7.49 14.99
N PRO A 291 24.95 -8.34 14.88
CA PRO A 291 26.17 -8.00 14.17
C PRO A 291 25.90 -7.65 12.70
N LEU A 292 26.61 -6.67 12.16
CA LEU A 292 26.34 -6.13 10.81
C LEU A 292 26.41 -7.21 9.73
N GLU A 293 27.36 -8.14 9.84
CA GLU A 293 27.58 -9.25 8.92
C GLU A 293 26.39 -10.22 8.82
N LYS A 294 25.44 -10.16 9.75
CA LYS A 294 24.19 -10.93 9.69
C LYS A 294 23.12 -10.27 8.82
N PHE A 295 23.23 -8.96 8.58
CA PHE A 295 22.35 -8.25 7.67
C PHE A 295 22.84 -8.41 6.23
N VAL A 296 22.33 -9.44 5.56
CA VAL A 296 22.63 -9.71 4.16
C VAL A 296 21.37 -9.58 3.31
N ILE A 297 21.53 -9.15 2.06
CA ILE A 297 20.51 -9.33 1.03
C ILE A 297 20.84 -10.65 0.34
N PRO A 298 20.02 -11.71 0.50
CA PRO A 298 20.28 -12.97 -0.18
C PRO A 298 20.29 -12.78 -1.70
N LYS A 299 21.17 -13.52 -2.40
CA LYS A 299 21.36 -13.37 -3.85
C LYS A 299 20.06 -13.55 -4.64
N ASP A 300 19.19 -14.45 -4.20
CA ASP A 300 17.91 -14.71 -4.85
C ASP A 300 16.96 -13.50 -4.79
N TYR A 301 17.05 -12.61 -3.79
CA TYR A 301 16.29 -11.35 -3.80
C TYR A 301 16.76 -10.42 -4.93
N ILE A 302 18.07 -10.37 -5.19
CA ILE A 302 18.61 -9.60 -6.30
C ILE A 302 18.21 -10.23 -7.63
N GLU A 303 18.22 -11.56 -7.74
CA GLU A 303 17.71 -12.27 -8.93
C GLU A 303 16.21 -12.03 -9.13
N MET A 304 15.41 -12.01 -8.06
CA MET A 304 13.98 -11.66 -8.11
C MET A 304 13.78 -10.22 -8.60
N LEU A 305 14.62 -9.28 -8.14
CA LEU A 305 14.61 -7.89 -8.62
C LEU A 305 14.96 -7.80 -10.11
N LYS A 306 15.97 -8.56 -10.54
CA LYS A 306 16.43 -8.62 -11.93
C LYS A 306 15.36 -9.21 -12.86
N ASN A 307 14.72 -10.29 -12.42
CA ASN A 307 13.79 -11.07 -13.23
C ASN A 307 12.31 -10.68 -13.04
N ASN A 308 12.00 -9.75 -12.12
CA ASN A 308 10.64 -9.38 -11.73
C ASN A 308 9.79 -10.59 -11.27
N THR A 309 10.36 -11.43 -10.40
CA THR A 309 9.74 -12.68 -9.92
C THR A 309 9.39 -12.66 -8.44
N PHE A 310 9.31 -11.47 -7.83
CA PHE A 310 8.82 -11.33 -6.46
C PHE A 310 7.38 -11.88 -6.33
N PRO A 311 7.03 -12.49 -5.18
CA PRO A 311 5.68 -12.96 -4.94
C PRO A 311 4.71 -11.77 -4.90
N ALA A 312 3.47 -12.03 -5.32
CA ALA A 312 2.42 -11.01 -5.36
C ALA A 312 2.07 -10.45 -3.96
N LYS A 313 2.27 -11.25 -2.90
CA LYS A 313 2.01 -10.84 -1.51
C LYS A 313 3.33 -10.72 -0.74
N VAL A 314 3.59 -9.54 -0.18
CA VAL A 314 4.75 -9.31 0.70
C VAL A 314 4.75 -10.24 1.92
N SER A 315 3.58 -10.70 2.37
CA SER A 315 3.44 -11.66 3.46
C SER A 315 4.16 -12.98 3.17
N ASP A 316 4.31 -13.38 1.91
CA ASP A 316 5.03 -14.59 1.55
C ASP A 316 6.55 -14.41 1.69
N LEU A 317 7.06 -13.19 1.46
CA LEU A 317 8.43 -12.85 1.79
C LEU A 317 8.64 -12.78 3.32
N GLN A 318 7.67 -12.24 4.06
CA GLN A 318 7.75 -12.07 5.51
C GLN A 318 7.89 -13.39 6.29
N LYS A 319 7.41 -14.51 5.71
CA LYS A 319 7.58 -15.86 6.29
C LYS A 319 9.03 -16.37 6.22
N ARG A 320 9.89 -15.74 5.41
CA ARG A 320 11.29 -16.16 5.28
C ARG A 320 12.10 -15.70 6.48
N LYS A 321 12.96 -16.58 6.98
CA LYS A 321 13.87 -16.27 8.11
C LYS A 321 14.94 -15.24 7.78
N ASP A 322 15.15 -14.94 6.50
CA ASP A 322 16.06 -13.91 6.00
C ASP A 322 15.33 -12.60 5.63
N TYR A 323 14.03 -12.51 5.92
CA TYR A 323 13.27 -11.28 5.70
C TYR A 323 13.66 -10.22 6.72
N THR A 324 14.12 -9.07 6.23
CA THR A 324 14.56 -7.93 7.03
C THR A 324 14.03 -6.63 6.41
N PHE A 325 14.31 -5.51 7.06
CA PHE A 325 14.02 -4.20 6.46
C PHE A 325 14.82 -3.94 5.17
N LEU A 326 16.00 -4.56 5.00
CA LEU A 326 16.81 -4.47 3.78
C LEU A 326 16.14 -5.20 2.62
N THR A 327 15.76 -6.47 2.81
CA THR A 327 15.09 -7.24 1.77
C THR A 327 13.68 -6.71 1.46
N ALA A 328 13.00 -6.14 2.47
CA ALA A 328 11.77 -5.38 2.26
C ALA A 328 11.99 -4.16 1.34
N GLN A 329 13.13 -3.47 1.47
CA GLN A 329 13.45 -2.36 0.59
C GLN A 329 13.77 -2.83 -0.83
N VAL A 330 14.46 -3.95 -1.02
CA VAL A 330 14.66 -4.57 -2.34
C VAL A 330 13.32 -4.87 -3.03
N TRP A 331 12.36 -5.42 -2.28
CA TRP A 331 11.00 -5.63 -2.79
C TRP A 331 10.33 -4.31 -3.19
N ARG A 332 10.45 -3.22 -2.40
CA ARG A 332 9.91 -1.90 -2.78
C ARG A 332 10.54 -1.35 -4.06
N LEU A 333 11.84 -1.52 -4.24
CA LEU A 333 12.52 -1.13 -5.48
C LEU A 333 11.94 -1.86 -6.70
N SER A 334 11.55 -3.13 -6.54
CA SER A 334 10.92 -3.90 -7.62
C SER A 334 9.56 -3.32 -8.06
N LEU A 335 8.85 -2.63 -7.17
CA LEU A 335 7.55 -2.03 -7.49
C LEU A 335 7.69 -0.90 -8.53
N LEU A 336 8.88 -0.30 -8.68
CA LEU A 336 9.15 0.66 -9.74
C LEU A 336 9.05 0.03 -11.14
N ARG A 337 9.21 -1.31 -11.27
CA ARG A 337 8.95 -2.01 -12.54
C ARG A 337 7.47 -2.09 -12.89
N ASN A 338 6.60 -1.98 -11.89
CA ASN A 338 5.14 -1.94 -12.05
C ASN A 338 4.65 -0.49 -12.22
N ILE A 339 5.52 0.43 -12.59
CA ILE A 339 5.12 1.76 -13.03
C ILE A 339 4.82 1.69 -14.52
N GLU A 340 3.58 2.01 -14.86
CA GLU A 340 3.07 2.00 -16.23
C GLU A 340 3.32 3.29 -16.99
N PHE A 341 3.85 4.34 -16.35
CA PHE A 341 4.03 5.66 -16.98
C PHE A 341 5.46 6.17 -16.85
N LYS A 342 6.09 6.52 -17.97
CA LYS A 342 7.44 7.10 -17.96
C LYS A 342 7.49 8.40 -17.17
N SER A 343 6.38 9.15 -17.15
CA SER A 343 6.24 10.36 -16.35
C SER A 343 6.50 10.14 -14.86
N LEU A 344 6.17 8.98 -14.29
CA LEU A 344 6.49 8.66 -12.89
C LEU A 344 7.96 8.30 -12.70
N LEU A 345 8.54 7.50 -13.60
CA LEU A 345 9.99 7.24 -13.57
C LEU A 345 10.80 8.53 -13.74
N LYS A 346 10.30 9.47 -14.54
CA LYS A 346 10.89 10.80 -14.68
C LYS A 346 10.86 11.56 -13.35
N ILE A 347 9.78 11.46 -12.57
CA ILE A 347 9.72 12.04 -11.22
C ILE A 347 10.76 11.38 -10.29
N VAL A 348 10.87 10.04 -10.31
CA VAL A 348 11.89 9.31 -9.52
C VAL A 348 13.29 9.85 -9.82
N LYS A 349 13.62 10.02 -11.11
CA LYS A 349 14.90 10.53 -11.59
C LYS A 349 15.12 12.01 -11.28
N ASP A 350 14.18 12.87 -11.68
CA ASP A 350 14.30 14.34 -11.55
C ASP A 350 14.33 14.77 -10.07
N GLU A 351 13.67 14.04 -9.18
CA GLU A 351 13.69 14.29 -7.73
C GLU A 351 14.84 13.58 -7.00
N ASN A 352 15.69 12.84 -7.73
CA ASN A 352 16.80 12.05 -7.20
C ASN A 352 16.38 11.15 -6.02
N MET A 353 15.24 10.48 -6.19
CA MET A 353 14.56 9.80 -5.09
C MET A 353 15.35 8.60 -4.55
N LEU A 354 15.94 7.79 -5.43
CA LEU A 354 16.66 6.58 -5.03
C LEU A 354 17.93 6.91 -4.25
N GLU A 355 18.70 7.92 -4.68
CA GLU A 355 19.87 8.38 -3.94
C GLU A 355 19.47 8.92 -2.56
N LYS A 356 18.44 9.76 -2.47
CA LYS A 356 17.94 10.28 -1.18
C LYS A 356 17.50 9.17 -0.22
N ILE A 357 16.85 8.12 -0.73
CA ILE A 357 16.47 6.97 0.11
C ILE A 357 17.72 6.23 0.58
N LEU A 358 18.68 5.96 -0.31
CA LEU A 358 19.92 5.29 0.08
C LEU A 358 20.69 6.09 1.15
N ASP A 359 20.83 7.40 0.96
CA ASP A 359 21.52 8.31 1.88
C ASP A 359 20.86 8.39 3.26
N SER A 360 19.53 8.15 3.32
CA SER A 360 18.80 8.14 4.58
C SER A 360 19.06 6.90 5.44
N TYR A 361 19.62 5.81 4.87
CA TYR A 361 20.06 4.66 5.66
C TYR A 361 21.33 4.99 6.46
N PRO A 362 21.49 4.45 7.68
CA PRO A 362 22.77 4.47 8.36
C PRO A 362 23.90 3.94 7.47
N LYS A 363 25.07 4.59 7.50
CA LYS A 363 26.23 4.28 6.62
C LYS A 363 26.55 2.79 6.52
N LYS A 364 26.45 2.07 7.64
CA LYS A 364 26.68 0.62 7.72
C LYS A 364 25.77 -0.22 6.82
N TYR A 365 24.57 0.25 6.50
CA TYR A 365 23.61 -0.44 5.62
C TYR A 365 23.65 0.03 4.17
N GLN A 366 24.22 1.21 3.90
CA GLN A 366 24.32 1.76 2.54
C GLN A 366 25.13 0.83 1.64
N GLU A 367 26.28 0.34 2.12
CA GLU A 367 27.15 -0.58 1.36
C GLU A 367 26.43 -1.89 0.99
N ILE A 368 25.60 -2.42 1.89
CA ILE A 368 24.82 -3.65 1.65
C ILE A 368 23.72 -3.40 0.61
N MET A 369 23.09 -2.22 0.63
CA MET A 369 22.00 -1.86 -0.27
C MET A 369 22.46 -1.34 -1.64
N GLN A 370 23.74 -0.96 -1.77
CA GLN A 370 24.28 -0.27 -2.95
C GLN A 370 23.99 -1.00 -4.27
N GLU A 371 24.17 -2.33 -4.31
CA GLU A 371 23.91 -3.12 -5.52
C GLU A 371 22.44 -3.02 -5.95
N ALA A 372 21.51 -3.17 -5.00
CA ALA A 372 20.08 -3.15 -5.29
C ALA A 372 19.62 -1.77 -5.78
N PHE A 373 20.09 -0.69 -5.14
CA PHE A 373 19.76 0.68 -5.52
C PHE A 373 20.37 1.07 -6.87
N LYS A 374 21.64 0.73 -7.10
CA LYS A 374 22.30 0.98 -8.38
C LYS A 374 21.58 0.26 -9.51
N TYR A 375 21.22 -1.01 -9.30
CA TYR A 375 20.44 -1.77 -10.26
C TYR A 375 19.08 -1.13 -10.54
N ALA A 376 18.36 -0.67 -9.51
CA ALA A 376 17.08 0.00 -9.69
C ALA A 376 17.20 1.32 -10.47
N GLU A 377 18.23 2.13 -10.20
CA GLU A 377 18.47 3.37 -10.92
C GLU A 377 18.81 3.12 -12.40
N GLU A 378 19.76 2.22 -12.68
CA GLU A 378 20.25 1.97 -14.03
C GLU A 378 19.22 1.19 -14.88
N GLU A 379 18.71 0.07 -14.36
CA GLU A 379 17.98 -0.94 -15.14
C GLU A 379 16.45 -0.83 -15.02
N ILE A 380 15.94 -0.11 -14.01
CA ILE A 380 14.50 0.13 -13.87
C ILE A 380 14.17 1.56 -14.29
N VAL A 381 14.84 2.56 -13.70
CA VAL A 381 14.53 3.97 -13.95
C VAL A 381 15.12 4.45 -15.27
N CYS A 382 16.45 4.42 -15.44
CA CYS A 382 17.10 4.96 -16.64
C CYS A 382 16.77 4.15 -17.89
N PHE A 383 16.94 2.82 -17.85
CA PHE A 383 16.54 1.97 -18.96
C PHE A 383 15.03 2.04 -19.26
N GLY A 384 14.18 2.12 -18.22
CA GLY A 384 12.73 2.29 -18.38
C GLY A 384 12.37 3.60 -19.09
N LEU A 385 13.11 4.68 -18.86
CA LEU A 385 12.95 5.96 -19.55
C LEU A 385 13.41 5.90 -21.01
N GLU A 386 14.53 5.22 -21.30
CA GLU A 386 15.13 5.17 -22.63
C GLU A 386 14.47 4.15 -23.56
N ASN A 387 13.95 3.04 -23.02
CA ASN A 387 13.43 1.94 -23.84
C ASN A 387 12.02 2.24 -24.39
N GLU A 388 11.92 2.45 -25.70
CA GLU A 388 10.65 2.62 -26.43
C GLU A 388 9.81 1.33 -26.51
N LYS A 389 10.43 0.15 -26.32
CA LYS A 389 9.73 -1.15 -26.29
C LYS A 389 9.21 -1.53 -24.90
N SER A 390 9.46 -0.71 -23.89
CA SER A 390 8.91 -0.97 -22.55
C SER A 390 7.38 -0.90 -22.61
N LYS A 391 6.68 -1.71 -21.81
CA LYS A 391 5.20 -1.66 -21.67
C LYS A 391 4.71 -0.35 -21.02
N ILE A 392 5.62 0.59 -20.79
CA ILE A 392 5.42 1.83 -20.06
C ILE A 392 4.87 2.84 -21.06
N TYR A 393 3.68 3.35 -20.78
CA TYR A 393 3.03 4.39 -21.56
C TYR A 393 3.88 5.66 -21.57
N THR A 394 4.06 6.18 -22.78
CA THR A 394 4.79 7.42 -23.06
C THR A 394 3.87 8.30 -23.87
N LYS A 395 3.57 9.50 -23.39
CA LYS A 395 3.26 10.58 -24.31
C LYS A 395 4.41 11.57 -24.20
N LYS A 396 5.01 11.87 -25.36
CA LYS A 396 6.17 12.75 -25.50
C LYS A 396 5.87 14.14 -25.01
#